data_AF-A0A6N2EM25-F1
#
_entry.id   AF-A0A6N2EM25-F1
#
_cell.length_a   1.000
_cell.length_b   1.000
_cell.length_c   1.000
_cell.angle_alpha   90.00
_cell.angle_beta   90.00
_cell.angle_gamma   90.00
#
_symmetry.space_group_name_H-M   'P 1'
#
loop_
_entity.id
_entity.type
_entity.pdbx_description
1 polymer ?
#
loop_
_entity_poly.entity_id
_entity_poly.type
_entity_poly.pdbx_seq_one_letter_code
_entity_poly.pdbx_strand_id
1 'polypeptide(L)'
;LSVREGWRRGDCLTGCLVVLGVLAILGVIGGIWLANNWRDLAADVLTPPLVEAIERSDMTEEDKIRVIAQVEALAQEFREKKISLEEMGRVIEKIAESPVLPLAAVMFVEDQYIRRSGLSEEEKADARLQIGRLARGVFEEKIDEDRIRYVVEPISEPGASGDDFDIRPPDRVSDDDLRAMIERAREEADAAEIPEEAFEVDIPGELERAIEKALGRKLDVQPRETAPVEPREGEQPPAETPPSGESPPPSGG
;
A
#
# COMPACT_ATOMS: atom_id res chain seq x y z
N LEU A 1 35.79 68.74 -12.53
CA LEU A 1 34.78 67.67 -12.41
C LEU A 1 35.52 66.35 -12.23
N SER A 2 35.64 65.88 -10.99
CA SER A 2 36.16 64.54 -10.68
C SER A 2 35.37 64.03 -9.47
N VAL A 3 34.41 63.15 -9.73
CA VAL A 3 33.65 62.43 -8.71
C VAL A 3 34.38 61.11 -8.50
N ARG A 4 34.94 60.91 -7.31
CA ARG A 4 35.49 59.64 -6.85
C ARG A 4 34.39 58.92 -6.06
N GLU A 5 33.80 57.88 -6.65
CA GLU A 5 32.94 56.94 -5.93
C GLU A 5 33.81 55.80 -5.36
N GLY A 6 33.99 55.81 -4.04
CA GLY A 6 34.62 54.71 -3.30
C GLY A 6 33.56 53.76 -2.78
N TRP A 7 33.27 52.68 -3.50
CA TRP A 7 32.44 51.58 -3.02
C TRP A 7 33.12 50.85 -1.84
N ARG A 8 32.50 50.92 -0.66
CA ARG A 8 32.93 50.25 0.57
C ARG A 8 32.73 48.74 0.45
N ARG A 9 33.84 47.99 0.35
CA ARG A 9 33.88 46.51 0.32
C ARG A 9 33.57 45.83 1.67
N GLY A 10 33.31 46.58 2.74
CA GLY A 10 33.08 46.05 4.10
C GLY A 10 31.64 45.67 4.42
N ASP A 11 30.66 46.17 3.67
CA ASP A 11 29.24 46.03 4.04
C ASP A 11 28.61 44.71 3.52
N CYS A 12 29.20 44.10 2.48
CA CYS A 12 28.70 42.84 1.91
C CYS A 12 29.00 41.61 2.79
N LEU A 13 30.20 41.56 3.39
CA LEU A 13 30.61 40.48 4.31
C LEU A 13 29.81 40.52 5.62
N THR A 14 29.54 41.72 6.14
CA THR A 14 28.75 41.92 7.34
C THR A 14 27.28 41.52 7.12
N GLY A 15 26.72 41.85 5.94
CA GLY A 15 25.38 41.39 5.57
C GLY A 15 25.25 39.87 5.40
N CYS A 16 26.27 39.23 4.81
CA CYS A 16 26.26 37.77 4.58
C CYS A 16 26.35 36.96 5.88
N LEU A 17 27.12 37.45 6.86
CA LEU A 17 27.22 36.83 8.20
C LEU A 17 25.90 36.89 8.98
N VAL A 18 25.16 38.00 8.87
CA VAL A 18 23.85 38.14 9.52
C VAL A 18 22.83 37.16 8.92
N VAL A 19 22.81 37.01 7.58
CA VAL A 19 21.91 36.05 6.91
C VAL A 19 22.25 34.61 7.29
N LEU A 20 23.53 34.23 7.30
CA LEU A 20 23.96 32.89 7.73
C LEU A 20 23.61 32.61 9.20
N GLY A 21 23.76 33.61 10.09
CA GLY A 21 23.36 33.49 11.49
C GLY A 21 21.87 33.23 11.66
N VAL A 22 21.02 33.96 10.92
CA VAL A 22 19.56 33.77 10.94
C VAL A 22 19.18 32.39 10.38
N LEU A 23 19.78 31.95 9.27
CA LEU A 23 19.54 30.62 8.70
C LEU A 23 19.96 29.49 9.64
N ALA A 24 21.08 29.63 10.35
CA ALA A 24 21.50 28.65 11.35
C ALA A 24 20.50 28.55 12.51
N ILE A 25 19.99 29.69 13.00
CA ILE A 25 18.98 29.72 14.07
C ILE A 25 17.66 29.09 13.59
N LEU A 26 17.20 29.43 12.38
CA LEU A 26 16.02 28.81 11.78
C LEU A 26 16.21 27.31 11.53
N GLY A 27 17.41 26.87 11.15
CA GLY A 27 17.75 25.45 11.00
C GLY A 27 17.72 24.69 12.32
N VAL A 28 18.20 25.30 13.42
CA VAL A 28 18.13 24.69 14.75
C VAL A 28 16.70 24.66 15.27
N ILE A 29 15.94 25.75 15.14
CA ILE A 29 14.53 25.80 15.54
C ILE A 29 13.70 24.83 14.70
N GLY A 30 13.91 24.81 13.39
CA GLY A 30 13.28 23.88 12.46
C GLY A 30 13.67 22.43 12.75
N GLY A 31 14.94 22.16 13.07
CA GLY A 31 15.43 20.84 13.44
C GLY A 31 14.86 20.34 14.77
N ILE A 32 14.74 21.21 15.79
CA ILE A 32 14.09 20.88 17.07
C ILE A 32 12.58 20.71 16.87
N TRP A 33 11.94 21.54 16.06
CA TRP A 33 10.53 21.43 15.74
C TRP A 33 10.24 20.14 14.95
N LEU A 34 11.07 19.81 13.96
CA LEU A 34 11.00 18.56 13.21
C LEU A 34 11.23 17.37 14.14
N ALA A 35 12.28 17.39 14.98
CA ALA A 35 12.52 16.33 15.96
C ALA A 35 11.41 16.17 17.01
N ASN A 36 10.65 17.22 17.32
CA ASN A 36 9.53 17.17 18.26
C ASN A 36 8.17 16.85 17.62
N ASN A 37 7.97 17.17 16.34
CA ASN A 37 6.70 17.00 15.60
C ASN A 37 6.82 15.99 14.44
N TRP A 38 7.93 15.27 14.30
CA TRP A 38 8.09 14.27 13.23
C TRP A 38 7.03 13.17 13.30
N ARG A 39 6.47 12.90 14.48
CA ARG A 39 5.36 11.95 14.65
C ARG A 39 4.07 12.46 14.00
N ASP A 40 3.76 13.74 14.20
CA ASP A 40 2.61 14.40 13.56
C ASP A 40 2.83 14.45 12.04
N LEU A 41 4.04 14.81 11.61
CA LEU A 41 4.42 14.86 10.19
C LEU A 41 4.39 13.48 9.53
N ALA A 42 4.89 12.43 10.19
CA ALA A 42 4.87 11.06 9.67
C ALA A 42 3.44 10.53 9.56
N ALA A 43 2.60 10.77 10.56
CA ALA A 43 1.20 10.34 10.53
C ALA A 43 0.38 11.12 9.48
N ASP A 44 0.62 12.43 9.30
CA ASP A 44 -0.07 13.24 8.28
C ASP A 44 0.39 12.92 6.84
N VAL A 45 1.65 12.49 6.67
CA VAL A 45 2.22 12.20 5.34
C VAL A 45 1.98 10.75 4.90
N LEU A 46 2.04 9.78 5.81
CA LEU A 46 1.98 8.35 5.46
C LEU A 46 0.57 7.77 5.48
N THR A 47 -0.32 8.29 6.33
CA THR A 47 -1.68 7.75 6.47
C THR A 47 -2.53 7.94 5.21
N PRO A 48 -2.61 9.14 4.59
CA PRO A 48 -3.51 9.35 3.46
C PRO A 48 -3.20 8.46 2.24
N PRO A 49 -1.94 8.31 1.79
CA PRO A 49 -1.61 7.39 0.69
C PRO A 49 -1.94 5.92 1.02
N LEU A 50 -1.75 5.50 2.26
CA LEU A 50 -2.07 4.14 2.70
C LEU A 50 -3.58 3.90 2.69
N VAL A 51 -4.37 4.84 3.19
CA VAL A 51 -5.84 4.79 3.15
C VAL A 51 -6.33 4.77 1.70
N GLU A 52 -5.81 5.63 0.83
CA GLU A 52 -6.14 5.65 -0.59
C GLU A 52 -5.81 4.32 -1.30
N ALA A 53 -4.68 3.70 -0.93
CA ALA A 53 -4.32 2.38 -1.45
C ALA A 53 -5.30 1.29 -0.99
N ILE A 54 -5.73 1.32 0.28
CA ILE A 54 -6.75 0.39 0.81
C ILE A 54 -8.10 0.62 0.15
N GLU A 55 -8.52 1.87 -0.06
CA GLU A 55 -9.80 2.20 -0.71
C GLU A 55 -9.87 1.70 -2.16
N ARG A 56 -8.73 1.72 -2.87
CA ARG A 56 -8.60 1.19 -4.23
C ARG A 56 -8.44 -0.32 -4.32
N SER A 57 -8.20 -0.99 -3.19
CA SER A 57 -8.03 -2.44 -3.17
C SER A 57 -9.34 -3.18 -3.45
N ASP A 58 -9.22 -4.46 -3.79
CA ASP A 58 -10.36 -5.36 -4.01
C ASP A 58 -10.92 -6.00 -2.74
N MET A 59 -10.57 -5.45 -1.58
CA MET A 59 -11.16 -5.87 -0.31
C MET A 59 -12.66 -5.56 -0.29
N THR A 60 -13.41 -6.32 0.50
CA THR A 60 -14.81 -5.97 0.74
C THR A 60 -14.90 -4.58 1.39
N GLU A 61 -16.00 -3.87 1.17
CA GLU A 61 -16.17 -2.54 1.78
C GLU A 61 -16.11 -2.60 3.31
N GLU A 62 -16.59 -3.68 3.91
CA GLU A 62 -16.47 -3.94 5.35
C GLU A 62 -15.00 -4.09 5.77
N ASP A 63 -14.21 -4.88 5.05
CA ASP A 63 -12.79 -5.08 5.35
C ASP A 63 -11.97 -3.80 5.18
N LYS A 64 -12.25 -3.01 4.13
CA LYS A 64 -11.63 -1.69 3.93
C LYS A 64 -11.87 -0.79 5.13
N ILE A 65 -13.13 -0.67 5.58
CA ILE A 65 -13.50 0.15 6.74
C ILE A 65 -12.73 -0.31 7.98
N ARG A 66 -12.65 -1.62 8.23
CA ARG A 66 -11.95 -2.18 9.38
C ARG A 66 -10.44 -1.91 9.33
N VAL A 67 -9.79 -2.14 8.19
CA VAL A 67 -8.34 -1.89 8.04
C VAL A 67 -8.03 -0.40 8.16
N ILE A 68 -8.80 0.46 7.49
CA ILE A 68 -8.59 1.92 7.56
C ILE A 68 -8.75 2.41 9.00
N ALA A 69 -9.77 1.95 9.73
CA ALA A 69 -9.98 2.34 11.12
C ALA A 69 -8.81 1.92 12.02
N GLN A 70 -8.22 0.73 11.80
CA GLN A 70 -7.02 0.29 12.52
C GLN A 70 -5.80 1.14 12.20
N VAL A 71 -5.57 1.46 10.91
CA VAL A 71 -4.47 2.32 10.47
C VAL A 71 -4.59 3.72 11.07
N GLU A 72 -5.79 4.31 11.01
CA GLU A 72 -6.08 5.64 11.57
C GLU A 72 -5.89 5.65 13.09
N ALA A 73 -6.39 4.64 13.81
CA ALA A 73 -6.22 4.51 15.25
C ALA A 73 -4.75 4.34 15.65
N LEU A 74 -3.99 3.52 14.90
CA LEU A 74 -2.56 3.32 15.15
C LEU A 74 -1.77 4.61 14.94
N ALA A 75 -2.06 5.33 13.84
CA ALA A 75 -1.45 6.63 13.55
C ALA A 75 -1.79 7.66 14.64
N GLN A 76 -3.05 7.69 15.09
CA GLN A 76 -3.50 8.61 16.13
C GLN A 76 -2.84 8.33 17.49
N GLU A 77 -2.82 7.08 17.93
CA GLU A 77 -2.15 6.72 19.18
C GLU A 77 -0.63 6.97 19.13
N PHE A 78 -0.01 6.85 17.96
CA PHE A 78 1.39 7.23 17.75
C PHE A 78 1.59 8.75 17.82
N ARG A 79 0.73 9.56 17.20
CA ARG A 79 0.75 11.04 17.34
C ARG A 79 0.62 11.46 18.79
N GLU A 80 -0.33 10.87 19.51
CA GLU A 80 -0.60 11.15 20.92
C GLU A 80 0.49 10.63 21.88
N LYS A 81 1.54 9.99 21.35
CA LYS A 81 2.64 9.38 22.13
C LYS A 81 2.16 8.29 23.10
N LYS A 82 0.98 7.72 22.84
CA LYS A 82 0.48 6.50 23.52
C LYS A 82 1.19 5.24 23.01
N ILE A 83 1.75 5.32 21.81
CA ILE A 83 2.64 4.33 21.22
C ILE A 83 4.03 4.97 21.07
N SER A 84 5.02 4.34 21.72
CA SER A 84 6.44 4.68 21.60
C SER A 84 7.01 4.26 20.24
N LEU A 85 8.23 4.72 19.94
CA LEU A 85 8.89 4.31 18.69
C LEU A 85 9.24 2.82 18.71
N GLU A 86 9.64 2.31 19.88
CA GLU A 86 9.95 0.92 20.11
C GLU A 86 8.71 0.03 19.96
N GLU A 87 7.54 0.50 20.44
CA GLU A 87 6.26 -0.17 20.20
C GLU A 87 5.87 -0.17 18.73
N MET A 88 6.03 0.96 18.04
CA MET A 88 5.78 1.02 16.59
C MET A 88 6.70 0.08 15.80
N GLY A 89 7.98 -0.01 16.18
CA GLY A 89 8.92 -0.96 15.59
C GLY A 89 8.47 -2.41 15.76
N ARG A 90 7.96 -2.77 16.95
CA ARG A 90 7.38 -4.11 17.18
C ARG A 90 6.11 -4.34 16.37
N VAL A 91 5.27 -3.33 16.19
CA VAL A 91 4.07 -3.45 15.34
C VAL A 91 4.48 -3.78 13.91
N ILE A 92 5.45 -3.04 13.36
CA ILE A 92 5.98 -3.29 12.02
C ILE A 92 6.57 -4.71 11.91
N GLU A 93 7.36 -5.13 12.90
CA GLU A 93 7.92 -6.49 12.96
C GLU A 93 6.81 -7.56 12.96
N LYS A 94 5.75 -7.39 13.75
CA LYS A 94 4.64 -8.35 13.80
C LYS A 94 3.77 -8.35 12.55
N ILE A 95 3.64 -7.21 11.87
CA ILE A 95 3.00 -7.17 10.55
C ILE A 95 3.88 -7.89 9.52
N ALA A 96 5.21 -7.73 9.59
CA ALA A 96 6.13 -8.42 8.69
C ALA A 96 6.15 -9.94 8.88
N GLU A 97 5.96 -10.41 10.12
CA GLU A 97 5.76 -11.83 10.44
C GLU A 97 4.35 -12.35 10.06
N SER A 98 3.43 -11.48 9.68
CA SER A 98 2.04 -11.84 9.37
C SER A 98 1.86 -12.15 7.87
N PRO A 99 0.78 -12.87 7.48
CA PRO A 99 0.50 -13.12 6.06
C PRO A 99 0.08 -11.85 5.30
N VAL A 100 -0.10 -10.71 5.99
CA VAL A 100 -0.57 -9.45 5.39
C VAL A 100 0.39 -8.93 4.32
N LEU A 101 1.71 -8.96 4.55
CA LEU A 101 2.66 -8.45 3.56
C LEU A 101 2.73 -9.30 2.29
N PRO A 102 2.88 -10.64 2.37
CA PRO A 102 2.80 -11.49 1.19
C PRO A 102 1.49 -11.30 0.41
N LEU A 103 0.35 -11.20 1.11
CA LEU A 103 -0.94 -10.97 0.45
C LEU A 103 -1.05 -9.60 -0.21
N ALA A 104 -0.57 -8.54 0.43
CA ALA A 104 -0.52 -7.22 -0.17
C ALA A 104 0.31 -7.23 -1.46
N ALA A 105 1.40 -8.01 -1.52
CA ALA A 105 2.17 -8.20 -2.75
C ALA A 105 1.36 -8.94 -3.84
N VAL A 106 0.60 -9.99 -3.50
CA VAL A 106 -0.31 -10.66 -4.44
C VAL A 106 -1.32 -9.68 -5.02
N MET A 107 -1.99 -8.93 -4.14
CA MET A 107 -3.01 -7.94 -4.55
C MET A 107 -2.41 -6.87 -5.46
N PHE A 108 -1.19 -6.41 -5.16
CA PHE A 108 -0.48 -5.47 -6.00
C PHE A 108 -0.17 -6.05 -7.38
N VAL A 109 0.35 -7.29 -7.45
CA VAL A 109 0.63 -7.96 -8.73
C VAL A 109 -0.66 -8.17 -9.51
N GLU A 110 -1.74 -8.57 -8.85
CA GLU A 110 -3.05 -8.75 -9.45
C GLU A 110 -3.56 -7.44 -10.09
N ASP A 111 -3.57 -6.34 -9.34
CA ASP A 111 -4.06 -5.05 -9.84
C ASP A 111 -3.15 -4.46 -10.92
N GLN A 112 -1.83 -4.44 -10.68
CA GLN A 112 -0.88 -3.74 -11.55
C GLN A 112 -0.57 -4.51 -12.82
N TYR A 113 -0.48 -5.84 -12.77
CA TYR A 113 -0.05 -6.65 -13.90
C TYR A 113 -1.17 -7.51 -14.46
N ILE A 114 -1.82 -8.34 -13.63
CA ILE A 114 -2.73 -9.37 -14.12
C ILE A 114 -4.04 -8.78 -14.67
N ARG A 115 -4.71 -7.90 -13.93
CA ARG A 115 -6.00 -7.32 -14.34
C ARG A 115 -5.90 -6.43 -15.57
N ARG A 116 -4.78 -5.72 -15.70
CA ARG A 116 -4.49 -4.79 -16.80
C ARG A 116 -3.89 -5.48 -18.04
N SER A 117 -3.56 -6.77 -17.94
CA SER A 117 -3.00 -7.55 -19.05
C SER A 117 -4.03 -7.94 -20.11
N GLY A 118 -3.53 -8.48 -21.24
CA GLY A 118 -4.34 -9.10 -22.27
C GLY A 118 -4.71 -10.56 -22.00
N LEU A 119 -4.39 -11.10 -20.82
CA LEU A 119 -4.73 -12.46 -20.41
C LEU A 119 -6.25 -12.68 -20.40
N SER A 120 -6.67 -13.90 -20.73
CA SER A 120 -8.05 -14.34 -20.62
C SER A 120 -8.50 -14.40 -19.14
N GLU A 121 -9.81 -14.38 -18.90
CA GLU A 121 -10.33 -14.47 -17.52
C GLU A 121 -9.98 -15.79 -16.83
N GLU A 122 -9.83 -16.88 -17.59
CA GLU A 122 -9.34 -18.16 -17.09
C GLU A 122 -7.87 -18.07 -16.66
N GLU A 123 -7.01 -17.48 -17.49
CA GLU A 123 -5.60 -17.23 -17.15
C GLU A 123 -5.47 -16.29 -15.94
N LYS A 124 -6.32 -15.26 -15.81
CA LYS A 124 -6.32 -14.36 -14.64
C LYS A 124 -6.79 -15.07 -13.36
N ALA A 125 -7.74 -16.01 -13.46
CA ALA A 125 -8.17 -16.80 -12.32
C ALA A 125 -7.07 -17.77 -11.87
N ASP A 126 -6.41 -18.43 -12.82
CA ASP A 126 -5.25 -19.28 -12.54
C ASP A 126 -4.09 -18.46 -11.96
N ALA A 127 -3.79 -17.28 -12.52
CA ALA A 127 -2.78 -16.37 -11.97
C ALA A 127 -3.03 -16.05 -10.49
N ARG A 128 -4.26 -15.68 -10.14
CA ARG A 128 -4.65 -15.42 -8.74
C ARG A 128 -4.40 -16.62 -7.84
N LEU A 129 -4.75 -17.82 -8.30
CA LEU A 129 -4.51 -19.06 -7.56
C LEU A 129 -3.01 -19.28 -7.35
N GLN A 130 -2.20 -19.29 -8.42
CA GLN A 130 -0.78 -19.65 -8.32
C GLN A 130 0.02 -18.61 -7.54
N ILE A 131 -0.25 -17.32 -7.73
CA ILE A 131 0.41 -16.25 -6.98
C ILE A 131 -0.02 -16.27 -5.49
N GLY A 132 -1.29 -16.59 -5.22
CA GLY A 132 -1.77 -16.82 -3.85
C GLY A 132 -1.06 -17.99 -3.17
N ARG A 133 -0.88 -19.11 -3.88
CA ARG A 133 -0.12 -20.28 -3.37
C ARG A 133 1.34 -19.94 -3.13
N LEU A 134 1.98 -19.17 -4.02
CA LEU A 134 3.32 -18.65 -3.81
C LEU A 134 3.40 -17.83 -2.52
N ALA A 135 2.49 -16.88 -2.32
CA ALA A 135 2.47 -16.05 -1.12
C ALA A 135 2.25 -16.86 0.16
N ARG A 136 1.40 -17.89 0.12
CA ARG A 136 1.27 -18.85 1.21
C ARG A 136 2.57 -19.59 1.48
N GLY A 137 3.27 -20.05 0.43
CA GLY A 137 4.56 -20.71 0.57
C GLY A 137 5.65 -19.82 1.17
N VAL A 138 5.65 -18.52 0.84
CA VAL A 138 6.53 -17.53 1.47
C VAL A 138 6.19 -17.34 2.95
N PHE A 139 4.89 -17.18 3.26
CA PHE A 139 4.43 -17.03 4.64
C PHE A 139 4.70 -18.26 5.53
N GLU A 140 4.51 -19.47 4.98
CA GLU A 140 4.82 -20.73 5.66
C GLU A 140 6.33 -21.06 5.68
N GLU A 141 7.19 -20.14 5.21
CA GLU A 141 8.65 -20.30 5.11
C GLU A 141 9.10 -21.51 4.27
N LYS A 142 8.24 -21.98 3.36
CA LYS A 142 8.50 -23.11 2.46
C LYS A 142 9.13 -22.67 1.13
N ILE A 143 8.98 -21.40 0.77
CA ILE A 143 9.56 -20.79 -0.42
C ILE A 143 10.45 -19.63 0.02
N ASP A 144 11.75 -19.76 -0.24
CA ASP A 144 12.76 -18.76 0.12
C ASP A 144 12.94 -17.69 -0.97
N GLU A 145 13.80 -16.70 -0.69
CA GLU A 145 14.04 -15.56 -1.56
C GLU A 145 14.60 -15.94 -2.95
N ASP A 146 15.46 -16.95 -3.04
CA ASP A 146 16.03 -17.36 -4.33
C ASP A 146 14.95 -17.98 -5.23
N ARG A 147 14.01 -18.72 -4.63
CA ARG A 147 12.85 -19.27 -5.33
C ARG A 147 11.87 -18.16 -5.75
N ILE A 148 11.65 -17.14 -4.91
CA ILE A 148 10.86 -15.96 -5.30
C ILE A 148 11.52 -15.25 -6.48
N ARG A 149 12.85 -15.05 -6.44
CA ARG A 149 13.63 -14.43 -7.53
C ARG A 149 13.45 -15.19 -8.84
N TYR A 150 13.53 -16.52 -8.78
CA TYR A 150 13.24 -17.37 -9.94
C TYR A 150 11.85 -17.10 -10.51
N VAL A 151 10.81 -17.01 -9.66
CA VAL A 151 9.44 -16.75 -10.11
C VAL A 151 9.31 -15.40 -10.82
N VAL A 152 9.87 -14.33 -10.26
CA VAL A 152 9.68 -12.96 -10.78
C VAL A 152 10.67 -12.57 -11.88
N GLU A 153 11.72 -13.36 -12.12
CA GLU A 153 12.71 -13.11 -13.18
C GLU A 153 12.10 -12.81 -14.57
N PRO A 154 11.03 -13.47 -15.05
CA PRO A 154 10.44 -13.19 -16.36
C PRO A 154 9.96 -11.73 -16.50
N ILE A 155 9.48 -11.14 -15.41
CA ILE A 155 8.98 -9.76 -15.36
C ILE A 155 10.03 -8.77 -14.85
N SER A 156 11.27 -9.21 -14.66
CA SER A 156 12.36 -8.41 -14.10
C SER A 156 13.33 -7.92 -15.19
N GLU A 157 14.10 -6.89 -14.87
CA GLU A 157 15.26 -6.43 -15.64
C GLU A 157 16.48 -6.28 -14.72
N PRO A 158 17.72 -6.35 -15.25
CA PRO A 158 18.91 -6.12 -14.44
C PRO A 158 18.87 -4.73 -13.78
N GLY A 159 19.06 -4.69 -12.46
CA GLY A 159 19.10 -3.47 -11.68
C GLY A 159 20.36 -2.65 -11.93
N ALA A 160 20.37 -1.41 -11.41
CA ALA A 160 21.50 -0.48 -11.59
C ALA A 160 22.82 -0.98 -10.96
N SER A 161 22.71 -1.80 -9.92
CA SER A 161 23.82 -2.55 -9.31
C SER A 161 23.74 -3.98 -9.87
N GLY A 162 24.82 -4.49 -10.48
CA GLY A 162 24.78 -5.73 -11.29
C GLY A 162 24.35 -7.03 -10.59
N ASP A 163 24.04 -6.99 -9.29
CA ASP A 163 23.51 -8.12 -8.51
C ASP A 163 22.01 -7.95 -8.16
N ASP A 164 21.41 -6.78 -8.43
CA ASP A 164 20.00 -6.50 -8.19
C ASP A 164 19.17 -6.73 -9.47
N PHE A 165 17.87 -6.98 -9.30
CA PHE A 165 16.90 -7.02 -10.38
C PHE A 165 15.72 -6.11 -10.01
N ASP A 166 15.29 -5.31 -10.96
CA ASP A 166 14.14 -4.42 -10.82
C ASP A 166 12.96 -5.04 -11.54
N ILE A 167 11.78 -5.03 -10.92
CA ILE A 167 10.55 -5.43 -11.61
C ILE A 167 10.26 -4.39 -12.71
N ARG A 168 10.11 -4.85 -13.95
CA ARG A 168 9.76 -3.98 -15.08
C ARG A 168 8.40 -3.33 -14.83
N PRO A 169 8.19 -2.05 -15.20
CA PRO A 169 6.88 -1.43 -15.06
C PRO A 169 5.84 -2.17 -15.92
N PRO A 170 4.54 -2.16 -15.54
CA PRO A 170 3.52 -2.98 -16.19
C PRO A 170 3.41 -2.81 -17.71
N ASP A 171 3.66 -1.60 -18.24
CA ASP A 171 3.64 -1.30 -19.67
C ASP A 171 4.79 -1.95 -20.47
N ARG A 172 5.79 -2.50 -19.78
CA ARG A 172 6.94 -3.22 -20.34
C ARG A 172 6.94 -4.71 -20.04
N VAL A 173 5.85 -5.22 -19.46
CA VAL A 173 5.67 -6.64 -19.22
C VAL A 173 4.66 -7.19 -20.23
N SER A 174 5.07 -8.19 -21.01
CA SER A 174 4.20 -8.82 -21.99
C SER A 174 3.33 -9.91 -21.36
N ASP A 175 2.23 -10.29 -22.01
CA ASP A 175 1.40 -11.42 -21.57
C ASP A 175 2.20 -12.73 -21.49
N ASP A 176 3.20 -12.92 -22.37
CA ASP A 176 4.06 -14.11 -22.34
C ASP A 176 4.99 -14.11 -21.12
N ASP A 177 5.48 -12.94 -20.69
CA ASP A 177 6.25 -12.81 -19.45
C ASP A 177 5.37 -13.14 -18.23
N LEU A 178 4.11 -12.69 -18.23
CA LEU A 178 3.16 -13.00 -17.15
C LEU A 178 2.84 -14.48 -17.09
N ARG A 179 2.59 -15.14 -18.24
CA ARG A 179 2.40 -16.60 -18.29
C ARG A 179 3.62 -17.34 -17.74
N ALA A 180 4.82 -16.91 -18.12
CA ALA A 180 6.05 -17.50 -17.61
C ALA A 180 6.19 -17.33 -16.08
N MET A 181 5.87 -16.15 -15.54
CA MET A 181 5.85 -15.93 -14.09
C MET A 181 4.82 -16.81 -13.38
N ILE A 182 3.60 -16.92 -13.93
CA ILE A 182 2.51 -17.75 -13.35
C ILE A 182 2.90 -19.22 -13.34
N GLU A 183 3.49 -19.73 -14.42
CA GLU A 183 3.94 -21.12 -14.49
C GLU A 183 5.05 -21.39 -13.47
N ARG A 184 6.03 -20.49 -13.33
CA ARG A 184 7.06 -20.62 -12.29
C ARG A 184 6.46 -20.56 -10.88
N ALA A 185 5.48 -19.70 -10.65
CA ALA A 185 4.77 -19.66 -9.36
C ALA A 185 4.09 -21.00 -9.05
N ARG A 186 3.47 -21.64 -10.04
CA ARG A 186 2.91 -23.00 -9.93
C ARG A 186 3.98 -24.02 -9.60
N GLU A 187 5.05 -24.08 -10.40
CA GLU A 187 6.16 -25.03 -10.20
C GLU A 187 6.74 -24.93 -8.79
N GLU A 188 6.98 -23.72 -8.29
CA GLU A 188 7.53 -23.50 -6.97
C GLU A 188 6.53 -23.83 -5.84
N ALA A 189 5.25 -23.51 -6.03
CA ALA A 189 4.20 -23.90 -5.09
C ALA A 189 4.02 -25.42 -5.03
N ASP A 190 4.04 -26.10 -6.18
CA ASP A 190 3.94 -27.55 -6.28
C ASP A 190 5.15 -28.24 -5.63
N ALA A 191 6.37 -27.76 -5.93
CA ALA A 191 7.60 -28.28 -5.33
C ALA A 191 7.68 -28.05 -3.81
N ALA A 192 7.03 -26.98 -3.32
CA ALA A 192 6.89 -26.70 -1.90
C ALA A 192 5.70 -27.43 -1.23
N GLU A 193 4.98 -28.27 -1.98
CA GLU A 193 3.79 -28.99 -1.52
C GLU A 193 2.72 -28.04 -0.94
N ILE A 194 2.57 -26.85 -1.50
CA ILE A 194 1.52 -25.91 -1.12
C ILE A 194 0.19 -26.43 -1.67
N PRO A 195 -0.87 -26.53 -0.85
CA PRO A 195 -2.18 -26.96 -1.33
C PRO A 195 -2.67 -26.16 -2.55
N GLU A 196 -3.33 -26.84 -3.49
CA GLU A 196 -3.94 -26.23 -4.67
C GLU A 196 -5.30 -25.61 -4.32
N GLU A 197 -5.25 -24.60 -3.45
CA GLU A 197 -6.42 -23.86 -2.99
C GLU A 197 -6.10 -22.36 -2.89
N ALA A 198 -7.15 -21.53 -2.95
CA ALA A 198 -6.99 -20.09 -2.80
C ALA A 198 -6.43 -19.75 -1.41
N PHE A 199 -5.46 -18.84 -1.37
CA PHE A 199 -4.92 -18.34 -0.11
C PHE A 199 -5.82 -17.23 0.44
N GLU A 200 -6.88 -17.63 1.12
CA GLU A 200 -7.84 -16.71 1.76
C GLU A 200 -7.43 -16.42 3.20
N VAL A 201 -7.30 -15.14 3.54
CA VAL A 201 -6.94 -14.69 4.89
C VAL A 201 -7.79 -13.49 5.27
N ASP A 202 -8.28 -13.47 6.51
CA ASP A 202 -8.94 -12.31 7.12
C ASP A 202 -7.90 -11.22 7.40
N ILE A 203 -7.59 -10.41 6.37
CA ILE A 203 -6.60 -9.34 6.45
C ILE A 203 -6.87 -8.38 7.62
N PRO A 204 -8.11 -7.87 7.83
CA PRO A 204 -8.37 -7.01 8.97
C PRO A 204 -8.13 -7.70 10.31
N GLY A 205 -8.50 -8.97 10.45
CA GLY A 205 -8.25 -9.74 11.66
C GLY A 205 -6.78 -10.06 11.89
N GLU A 206 -6.00 -10.34 10.83
CA GLU A 206 -4.55 -10.56 10.96
C GLU A 206 -3.82 -9.27 11.34
N LEU A 207 -4.20 -8.13 10.74
CA LEU A 207 -3.66 -6.83 11.12
C LEU A 207 -3.96 -6.51 12.59
N GLU A 208 -5.20 -6.73 13.03
CA GLU A 208 -5.61 -6.52 14.42
C GLU A 208 -4.77 -7.41 15.36
N ARG A 209 -4.66 -8.71 15.04
CA ARG A 209 -3.84 -9.66 15.81
C ARG A 209 -2.37 -9.23 15.88
N ALA A 210 -1.78 -8.79 14.77
CA ALA A 210 -0.39 -8.35 14.72
C ALA A 210 -0.16 -7.11 15.61
N ILE A 211 -1.06 -6.13 15.54
CA ILE A 211 -1.01 -4.91 16.36
C ILE A 211 -1.18 -5.27 17.84
N GLU A 212 -2.22 -6.03 18.20
CA GLU A 212 -2.49 -6.39 19.60
C GLU A 212 -1.33 -7.18 20.22
N LYS A 213 -0.74 -8.12 19.47
CA LYS A 213 0.41 -8.91 19.91
C LYS A 213 1.65 -8.03 20.13
N ALA A 214 1.86 -7.02 19.29
CA ALA A 214 2.99 -6.11 19.41
C ALA A 214 2.86 -5.12 20.57
N LEU A 215 1.64 -4.63 20.83
CA LEU A 215 1.34 -3.67 21.88
C LEU A 215 1.06 -4.34 23.24
N GLY A 216 0.72 -5.63 23.26
CA GLY A 216 0.28 -6.33 24.46
C GLY A 216 -1.07 -5.84 25.01
N ARG A 217 -1.82 -5.09 24.19
CA ARG A 217 -3.13 -4.52 24.50
C ARG A 217 -3.93 -4.31 23.22
N LYS A 218 -5.23 -4.09 23.37
CA LYS A 218 -6.10 -3.68 22.28
C LYS A 218 -5.78 -2.26 21.83
N LEU A 219 -5.87 -2.04 20.53
CA LEU A 219 -5.85 -0.70 19.93
C LEU A 219 -7.22 -0.05 20.16
N ASP A 220 -7.24 1.23 20.50
CA ASP A 220 -8.48 1.98 20.68
C ASP A 220 -9.02 2.40 19.30
N VAL A 221 -9.65 1.45 18.61
CA VAL A 221 -10.28 1.69 17.31
C VAL A 221 -11.62 2.37 17.53
N GLN A 222 -11.65 3.68 17.34
CA GLN A 222 -12.89 4.44 17.28
C GLN A 222 -13.69 3.97 16.05
N PRO A 223 -14.98 3.62 16.19
CA PRO A 223 -15.80 3.32 15.04
C PRO A 223 -15.76 4.52 14.08
N ARG A 224 -15.36 4.29 12.83
CA ARG A 224 -15.58 5.28 11.77
C ARG A 224 -17.09 5.45 11.72
N GLU A 225 -17.59 6.61 12.16
CA GLU A 225 -18.97 6.98 11.90
C GLU A 225 -19.09 6.92 10.38
N THR A 226 -19.87 5.96 9.86
CA THR A 226 -20.07 5.77 8.44
C THR A 226 -20.79 7.01 7.94
N ALA A 227 -20.05 8.07 7.64
CA ALA A 227 -20.51 9.09 6.74
C ALA A 227 -20.97 8.32 5.50
N PRO A 228 -22.22 8.51 5.04
CA PRO A 228 -22.67 7.90 3.81
C PRO A 228 -21.61 8.20 2.76
N VAL A 229 -21.06 7.15 2.15
CA VAL A 229 -20.25 7.32 0.95
C VAL A 229 -21.21 7.97 -0.04
N GLU A 230 -21.15 9.30 -0.15
CA GLU A 230 -21.89 9.99 -1.20
C GLU A 230 -21.44 9.33 -2.50
N PRO A 231 -22.39 8.80 -3.30
CA PRO A 231 -22.06 8.20 -4.59
C PRO A 231 -21.15 9.18 -5.32
N ARG A 232 -19.96 8.70 -5.73
CA ARG A 232 -19.05 9.52 -6.53
C ARG A 232 -19.86 10.11 -7.67
N GLU A 233 -19.77 11.43 -7.85
CA GLU A 233 -20.50 12.17 -8.87
C GLU A 233 -20.18 11.56 -10.25
N GLY A 234 -21.04 10.64 -10.72
CA GLY A 234 -20.78 9.79 -11.89
C GLY A 234 -21.30 8.35 -11.79
N GLU A 235 -21.50 7.80 -10.59
CA GLU A 235 -22.05 6.46 -10.42
C GLU A 235 -23.59 6.53 -10.42
N GLN A 236 -24.18 6.40 -11.62
CA GLN A 236 -25.63 6.28 -11.73
C GLN A 236 -26.08 5.01 -11.01
N PRO A 237 -27.07 5.09 -10.10
CA PRO A 237 -27.65 3.90 -9.50
C PRO A 237 -28.17 2.97 -10.62
N PRO A 238 -28.09 1.64 -10.44
CA PRO A 238 -28.59 0.70 -11.41
C PRO A 238 -30.04 1.05 -11.73
N ALA A 239 -30.33 1.23 -13.02
CA ALA A 239 -31.67 1.57 -13.49
C ALA A 239 -32.67 0.56 -12.92
N GLU A 240 -33.60 1.05 -12.09
CA GLU A 240 -34.71 0.26 -11.61
C GLU A 240 -35.40 -0.36 -12.81
N THR A 241 -35.33 -1.70 -12.90
CA THR A 241 -36.05 -2.44 -13.92
C THR A 241 -37.53 -2.24 -13.64
N PRO A 242 -38.33 -1.65 -14.55
CA PRO A 242 -39.73 -1.42 -14.29
C PRO A 242 -40.44 -2.77 -14.05
N PRO A 243 -41.40 -2.83 -13.11
CA PRO A 243 -42.12 -4.05 -12.82
C PRO A 243 -42.82 -4.54 -14.08
N SER A 244 -42.42 -5.73 -14.55
CA SER A 244 -43.16 -6.49 -15.54
C SER A 244 -44.47 -6.94 -14.92
N GLY A 245 -45.59 -6.35 -15.35
CA GLY A 245 -46.90 -6.93 -15.05
C GLY A 245 -48.05 -5.94 -15.02
N GLU A 246 -48.52 -5.51 -16.19
CA GLU A 246 -49.96 -5.25 -16.36
C GLU A 246 -50.38 -5.65 -17.78
N SER A 247 -50.94 -6.85 -17.90
CA SER A 247 -51.57 -7.33 -19.13
C SER A 247 -52.84 -6.53 -19.40
N PRO A 248 -53.05 -6.00 -20.61
CA PRO A 248 -54.30 -5.31 -20.93
C PRO A 248 -55.47 -6.31 -20.98
N PRO A 249 -56.70 -5.90 -20.58
CA PRO A 249 -57.87 -6.76 -20.58
C PRO A 249 -58.32 -7.12 -22.01
N PRO A 250 -58.99 -8.27 -22.20
CA PRO A 250 -59.43 -8.72 -23.51
C PRO A 250 -60.50 -7.79 -24.10
N SER A 251 -60.27 -7.32 -25.31
CA SER A 251 -61.26 -6.66 -26.14
C SER A 251 -62.36 -7.65 -26.50
N GLY A 252 -63.57 -7.39 -26.02
CA GLY A 252 -64.76 -8.17 -26.37
C GLY A 252 -65.15 -8.03 -27.84
N GLY A 253 -65.45 -9.18 -28.44
CA GLY A 253 -66.16 -9.39 -29.70
C GLY A 253 -66.83 -10.75 -29.64
#